data_AF-A0A818VQM3-F1
#
_entry.id   AF-A0A818VQM3-F1
#
_cell.length_a   1.000
_cell.length_b   1.000
_cell.length_c   1.000
_cell.angle_alpha   90.00
_cell.angle_beta   90.00
_cell.angle_gamma   90.00
#
_symmetry.space_group_name_H-M   'P 1'
#
loop_
_entity.id
_entity.type
_entity.pdbx_description
1 polymer ?
#
loop_
_entity_poly.entity_id
_entity_poly.type
_entity_poly.pdbx_seq_one_letter_code
_entity_poly.pdbx_strand_id
1 'polypeptide(L)'
;MIQKWFNCSEYQAQQVLLLKKNKGFLAFLEYSNGNKPLSDSTIKLVIEFYLQDDISRASSRKKDVIQINKVPVPVRFMKITGREAFQQFISQNLTIDIGKSSFYALRQRQIKFNTPLETCGWNKFLKNNLPDRYADLELITDKHLINRIVCGIPFEDCFNRHCNTCSLLNPSDILLENININKDENASWSQWKTLNNKVDLHHINGFDYSLLDEIDSQWTTFLLHLHVTTEQKEYMKISLFKFN
;
A
#
# COMPACT_ATOMS: atom_id res chain seq x y z
N MET A 1 -30.26 -15.30 -25.90
CA MET A 1 -29.02 -14.94 -26.62
C MET A 1 -28.08 -14.22 -25.67
N ILE A 2 -26.82 -14.67 -25.57
CA ILE A 2 -25.76 -14.09 -24.72
C ILE A 2 -25.67 -12.56 -24.88
N GLN A 3 -25.87 -12.06 -26.11
CA GLN A 3 -25.90 -10.64 -26.47
C GLN A 3 -26.86 -9.81 -25.60
N LYS A 4 -28.10 -10.30 -25.36
CA LYS A 4 -29.09 -9.59 -24.53
C LYS A 4 -28.75 -9.60 -23.05
N TRP A 5 -28.10 -10.66 -22.57
CA TRP A 5 -27.73 -10.80 -21.15
C TRP A 5 -26.52 -9.94 -20.78
N PHE A 6 -25.57 -9.78 -21.70
CA PHE A 6 -24.31 -9.06 -21.45
C PHE A 6 -24.22 -7.71 -22.17
N ASN A 7 -25.31 -7.28 -22.84
CA ASN A 7 -25.37 -6.07 -23.65
C ASN A 7 -24.16 -5.93 -24.60
N CYS A 8 -23.82 -7.01 -25.31
CA CYS A 8 -22.64 -7.09 -26.18
C CYS A 8 -23.01 -7.35 -27.64
N SER A 9 -22.09 -7.01 -28.55
CA SER A 9 -22.29 -7.22 -29.99
C SER A 9 -22.36 -8.70 -30.38
N GLU A 10 -22.99 -9.00 -31.50
CA GLU A 10 -23.07 -10.36 -32.03
C GLU A 10 -21.69 -10.97 -32.28
N TYR A 11 -20.78 -10.17 -32.82
CA TYR A 11 -19.39 -10.56 -33.03
C TYR A 11 -18.71 -10.98 -31.72
N GLN A 12 -18.83 -10.19 -30.65
CA GLN A 12 -18.25 -10.52 -29.35
C GLN A 12 -18.83 -11.81 -28.76
N ALA A 13 -20.14 -12.01 -28.89
CA ALA A 13 -20.79 -13.24 -28.44
C ALA A 13 -20.26 -14.47 -29.21
N GLN A 14 -20.06 -14.36 -30.52
CA GLN A 14 -19.49 -15.43 -31.34
C GLN A 14 -18.02 -15.72 -30.97
N GLN A 15 -17.20 -14.70 -30.76
CA GLN A 15 -15.80 -14.87 -30.37
C GLN A 15 -15.66 -15.58 -29.02
N VAL A 16 -16.50 -15.25 -28.04
CA VAL A 16 -16.50 -15.93 -26.72
C VAL A 16 -16.90 -17.40 -26.85
N LEU A 17 -17.87 -17.73 -27.70
CA LEU A 17 -18.28 -19.11 -27.97
C LEU A 17 -17.16 -19.92 -28.65
N LEU A 18 -16.49 -19.33 -29.64
CA LEU A 18 -15.32 -19.92 -30.30
C LEU A 18 -14.16 -20.14 -29.33
N LEU A 19 -13.88 -19.14 -28.49
CA LEU A 19 -12.82 -19.20 -27.48
C LEU A 19 -13.09 -20.31 -26.46
N LYS A 20 -14.34 -20.41 -25.97
CA LYS A 20 -14.78 -21.47 -25.05
C LYS A 20 -14.65 -22.86 -25.69
N LYS A 21 -15.03 -22.99 -26.97
CA LYS A 21 -14.93 -24.25 -27.71
C LYS A 21 -13.48 -24.70 -27.89
N ASN A 22 -12.59 -23.77 -28.21
CA ASN A 22 -11.20 -24.09 -28.58
C ASN A 22 -10.26 -24.21 -27.39
N LYS A 23 -10.49 -23.42 -26.32
CA LYS A 23 -9.53 -23.26 -25.20
C LYS A 23 -10.16 -23.49 -23.82
N GLY A 24 -11.43 -23.89 -23.77
CA GLY A 24 -12.14 -24.18 -22.53
C GLY A 24 -12.69 -22.95 -21.80
N PHE A 25 -13.29 -23.19 -20.63
CA PHE A 25 -14.07 -22.18 -19.90
C PHE A 25 -13.23 -21.00 -19.35
N LEU A 26 -11.92 -21.22 -19.13
CA LEU A 26 -11.00 -20.23 -18.56
C LEU A 26 -10.05 -19.62 -19.61
N ALA A 27 -10.39 -19.74 -20.89
CA ALA A 27 -9.58 -19.19 -21.96
C ALA A 27 -9.52 -17.66 -21.89
N PHE A 28 -8.31 -17.12 -21.99
CA PHE A 28 -8.10 -15.69 -22.18
C PHE A 28 -8.11 -15.36 -23.67
N LEU A 29 -8.66 -14.19 -24.01
CA LEU A 29 -8.51 -13.61 -25.35
C LEU A 29 -7.03 -13.34 -25.58
N GLU A 30 -6.49 -13.79 -26.71
CA GLU A 30 -5.14 -13.42 -27.12
C GLU A 30 -5.15 -11.93 -27.44
N TYR A 31 -4.45 -11.14 -26.62
CA TYR A 31 -4.37 -9.70 -26.78
C TYR A 31 -3.44 -9.38 -27.95
N SER A 32 -3.99 -9.07 -29.13
CA SER A 32 -3.24 -8.49 -30.22
C SER A 32 -3.30 -6.95 -30.11
N ASN A 33 -2.14 -6.32 -29.95
CA ASN A 33 -1.98 -4.92 -30.34
C ASN A 33 -1.85 -4.94 -31.86
N GLY A 34 -2.87 -4.47 -32.59
CA GLY A 34 -2.82 -4.32 -34.06
C GLY A 34 -2.07 -5.45 -34.79
N ASN A 35 -2.62 -6.66 -34.81
CA ASN A 35 -2.13 -7.81 -35.60
C ASN A 35 -0.65 -8.23 -35.43
N LYS A 36 0.14 -7.66 -34.51
CA LYS A 36 1.52 -8.09 -34.24
C LYS A 36 1.68 -8.49 -32.77
N PRO A 37 2.11 -9.72 -32.47
CA PRO A 37 2.46 -10.11 -31.11
C PRO A 37 3.62 -9.24 -30.61
N LEU A 38 3.53 -8.77 -29.37
CA LEU A 38 4.65 -8.08 -28.72
C LEU A 38 5.82 -9.05 -28.59
N SER A 39 7.05 -8.54 -28.76
CA SER A 39 8.24 -9.36 -28.55
C SER A 39 8.38 -9.72 -27.07
N ASP A 40 8.90 -10.92 -26.78
CA ASP A 40 9.12 -11.38 -25.40
C ASP A 40 10.07 -10.46 -24.62
N SER A 41 11.02 -9.81 -25.32
CA SER A 41 11.91 -8.82 -24.73
C SER A 41 11.14 -7.57 -24.30
N THR A 42 10.23 -7.06 -25.13
CA THR A 42 9.33 -5.95 -24.75
C THR A 42 8.48 -6.31 -23.55
N ILE A 43 7.91 -7.52 -23.52
CA ILE A 43 7.08 -7.98 -22.40
C ILE A 43 7.88 -8.00 -21.10
N LYS A 44 9.08 -8.57 -21.10
CA LYS A 44 9.96 -8.59 -19.93
C LYS A 44 10.30 -7.20 -19.44
N LEU A 45 10.65 -6.30 -20.36
CA LEU A 45 11.02 -4.93 -20.03
C LEU A 45 9.86 -4.15 -19.39
N VAL A 46 8.64 -4.33 -19.88
CA VAL A 46 7.43 -3.74 -19.27
C VAL A 46 7.17 -4.33 -17.88
N ILE A 47 7.34 -5.65 -17.71
CA ILE A 47 7.18 -6.29 -16.40
C ILE A 47 8.22 -5.77 -15.40
N GLU A 48 9.49 -5.70 -15.80
CA GLU A 48 10.57 -5.18 -14.97
C GLU A 48 10.36 -3.72 -14.60
N PHE A 49 9.91 -2.88 -15.54
CA PHE A 49 9.55 -1.49 -15.29
C PHE A 49 8.51 -1.37 -14.18
N TYR A 50 7.43 -2.17 -14.24
CA TYR A 50 6.41 -2.17 -13.21
C TYR A 50 6.91 -2.63 -11.84
N LEU A 51 7.97 -3.43 -11.78
CA LEU A 51 8.57 -3.93 -10.53
C LEU A 51 9.57 -2.95 -9.90
N GLN A 52 9.95 -1.87 -10.60
CA GLN A 52 10.81 -0.84 -10.04
C GLN A 52 10.12 -0.14 -8.86
N ASP A 53 10.86 0.10 -7.77
CA ASP A 53 10.31 0.69 -6.54
C ASP A 53 9.81 2.12 -6.74
N ASP A 54 10.30 2.84 -7.74
CA ASP A 54 9.85 4.18 -8.11
C ASP A 54 8.47 4.16 -8.80
N ILE A 55 8.12 3.04 -9.43
CA ILE A 55 6.86 2.86 -10.16
C ILE A 55 5.81 2.20 -9.27
N SER A 56 6.17 1.10 -8.60
CA SER A 56 5.31 0.41 -7.64
C SER A 56 6.08 -0.03 -6.41
N ARG A 57 5.49 0.05 -5.22
CA ARG A 57 6.11 -0.31 -3.94
C ARG A 57 5.53 -1.60 -3.37
N ALA A 58 6.36 -2.52 -2.91
CA ALA A 58 5.87 -3.70 -2.20
C ALA A 58 5.11 -3.34 -0.92
N SER A 59 4.03 -4.07 -0.65
CA SER A 59 3.29 -3.96 0.60
C SER A 59 4.15 -4.46 1.75
N SER A 60 4.07 -3.78 2.89
CA SER A 60 4.70 -4.21 4.13
C SER A 60 3.83 -5.17 4.94
N ARG A 61 2.62 -5.49 4.49
CA ARG A 61 1.72 -6.39 5.23
C ARG A 61 2.06 -7.84 4.91
N LYS A 62 2.29 -8.66 5.94
CA LYS A 62 2.43 -10.13 5.82
C LYS A 62 1.20 -10.79 5.17
N LYS A 63 0.02 -10.18 5.32
CA LYS A 63 -1.25 -10.66 4.73
C LYS A 63 -1.44 -10.24 3.26
N ASP A 64 -0.70 -9.24 2.77
CA ASP A 64 -0.82 -8.76 1.39
C ASP A 64 0.11 -9.57 0.47
N VAL A 65 -0.12 -10.88 0.44
CA VAL A 65 0.63 -11.84 -0.37
C VAL A 65 -0.36 -12.56 -1.27
N ILE A 66 -0.06 -12.62 -2.56
CA ILE A 66 -0.84 -13.40 -3.52
C ILE A 66 -0.07 -14.63 -3.97
N GLN A 67 -0.79 -15.73 -4.17
CA GLN A 67 -0.24 -16.98 -4.68
C GLN A 67 -0.25 -16.93 -6.22
N ILE A 68 0.94 -16.87 -6.84
CA ILE A 68 1.10 -17.02 -8.28
C ILE A 68 1.87 -18.32 -8.52
N ASN A 69 1.26 -19.28 -9.21
CA ASN A 69 1.87 -20.59 -9.46
C ASN A 69 2.40 -21.29 -8.19
N LYS A 70 1.65 -21.19 -7.08
CA LYS A 70 2.01 -21.70 -5.74
C LYS A 70 3.22 -21.02 -5.09
N VAL A 71 3.72 -19.93 -5.66
CA VAL A 71 4.75 -19.08 -5.06
C VAL A 71 4.07 -17.88 -4.39
N PRO A 72 4.33 -17.62 -3.10
CA PRO A 72 3.86 -16.41 -2.43
C PRO A 72 4.62 -15.20 -2.98
N VAL A 73 3.90 -14.24 -3.57
CA VAL A 73 4.47 -12.99 -4.08
C VAL A 73 3.79 -11.79 -3.39
N PRO A 74 4.56 -10.83 -2.85
CA PRO A 74 3.98 -9.67 -2.18
C PRO A 74 3.21 -8.78 -3.17
N VAL A 75 2.06 -8.29 -2.74
CA VAL A 75 1.31 -7.26 -3.46
C VAL A 75 2.17 -5.99 -3.53
N ARG A 76 2.15 -5.32 -4.68
CA ARG A 76 2.78 -4.02 -4.90
C ARG A 76 1.74 -2.96 -5.22
N PHE A 77 1.97 -1.74 -4.78
CA PHE A 77 1.07 -0.60 -4.99
C PHE A 77 1.75 0.44 -5.88
N MET A 78 1.10 0.84 -6.96
CA MET A 78 1.61 1.88 -7.86
C MET A 78 1.76 3.21 -7.09
N LYS A 79 2.91 3.86 -7.22
CA LYS A 79 3.15 5.21 -6.68
C LYS A 79 2.60 6.31 -7.59
N ILE A 80 2.53 6.01 -8.89
CA ILE A 80 2.08 6.92 -9.94
C ILE A 80 0.84 6.36 -10.63
N THR A 81 0.10 7.20 -11.33
CA THR A 81 -1.05 6.74 -12.12
C THR A 81 -0.58 5.87 -13.30
N GLY A 82 -1.48 5.01 -13.81
CA GLY A 82 -1.17 4.22 -15.00
C GLY A 82 -0.76 5.09 -16.20
N ARG A 83 -1.37 6.27 -16.34
CA ARG A 83 -1.08 7.22 -17.42
C ARG A 83 0.34 7.77 -17.33
N GLU A 84 0.76 8.18 -16.13
CA GLU A 84 2.13 8.67 -15.88
C GLU A 84 3.15 7.55 -16.08
N ALA A 85 2.85 6.33 -15.63
CA ALA A 85 3.70 5.16 -15.82
C ALA A 85 3.94 4.88 -17.31
N PHE A 86 2.89 4.98 -18.14
CA PHE A 86 3.03 4.81 -19.59
C PHE A 86 3.90 5.92 -20.22
N GLN A 87 3.69 7.18 -19.81
CA GLN A 87 4.49 8.30 -20.31
C GLN A 87 5.96 8.15 -19.94
N GLN A 88 6.25 7.78 -18.70
CA GLN A 88 7.62 7.50 -18.24
C GLN A 88 8.24 6.34 -19.03
N PHE A 89 7.52 5.24 -19.21
CA PHE A 89 8.02 4.08 -19.95
C PHE A 89 8.43 4.42 -21.39
N ILE A 90 7.57 5.14 -22.13
CA ILE A 90 7.85 5.57 -23.50
C ILE A 90 9.00 6.58 -23.55
N SER A 91 9.08 7.50 -22.57
CA SER A 91 10.17 8.48 -22.51
C SER A 91 11.54 7.83 -22.27
N GLN A 92 11.58 6.72 -21.52
CA GLN A 92 12.80 5.96 -21.25
C GLN A 92 13.14 4.96 -22.36
N ASN A 93 12.14 4.54 -23.14
CA ASN A 93 12.28 3.52 -24.19
C ASN A 93 11.68 4.01 -25.52
N LEU A 94 12.31 5.04 -26.09
CA LEU A 94 11.86 5.72 -27.31
C LEU A 94 11.74 4.79 -28.55
N THR A 95 12.42 3.65 -28.54
CA THR A 95 12.44 2.69 -29.65
C THR A 95 11.35 1.61 -29.55
N ILE A 96 10.64 1.51 -28.43
CA ILE A 96 9.63 0.47 -28.20
C ILE A 96 8.26 0.97 -28.66
N ASP A 97 7.71 0.31 -29.67
CA ASP A 97 6.33 0.53 -30.09
C ASP A 97 5.37 -0.34 -29.27
N ILE A 98 4.70 0.28 -28.30
CA ILE A 98 3.66 -0.36 -27.48
C ILE A 98 2.46 0.57 -27.30
N GLY A 99 1.29 0.06 -27.67
CA GLY A 99 0.01 0.73 -27.40
C GLY A 99 -0.36 0.73 -25.90
N LYS A 100 -1.01 1.80 -25.45
CA LYS A 100 -1.47 2.00 -24.06
C LYS A 100 -2.23 0.79 -23.50
N SER A 101 -3.13 0.22 -24.30
CA SER A 101 -3.97 -0.91 -23.87
C SER A 101 -3.15 -2.15 -23.55
N SER A 102 -2.18 -2.51 -24.41
CA SER A 102 -1.30 -3.65 -24.13
C SER A 102 -0.33 -3.39 -22.99
N PHE A 103 0.18 -2.16 -22.86
CA PHE A 103 0.99 -1.79 -21.70
C PHE A 103 0.22 -2.01 -20.39
N TYR A 104 -1.03 -1.56 -20.29
CA TYR A 104 -1.87 -1.78 -19.11
C TYR A 104 -2.24 -3.24 -18.88
N ALA A 105 -2.38 -4.03 -19.95
CA ALA A 105 -2.67 -5.46 -19.86
C ALA A 105 -1.48 -6.26 -19.30
N LEU A 106 -0.24 -5.82 -19.54
CA LEU A 106 0.98 -6.43 -19.02
C LEU A 106 1.23 -6.16 -17.53
N ARG A 107 0.41 -5.31 -16.89
CA ARG A 107 0.48 -5.10 -15.43
C ARG A 107 0.12 -6.39 -14.70
N GLN A 108 1.10 -6.94 -13.97
CA GLN A 108 0.91 -8.16 -13.19
C GLN A 108 -0.14 -8.00 -12.09
N ARG A 109 -0.85 -9.09 -11.76
CA ARG A 109 -1.95 -9.11 -10.78
C ARG A 109 -1.56 -8.63 -9.38
N GLN A 110 -0.29 -8.82 -9.00
CA GLN A 110 0.25 -8.32 -7.73
C GLN A 110 0.29 -6.79 -7.66
N ILE A 111 0.21 -6.09 -8.79
CA ILE A 111 0.37 -4.65 -8.85
C ILE A 111 -1.00 -3.97 -8.88
N LYS A 112 -1.30 -3.24 -7.81
CA LYS A 112 -2.58 -2.56 -7.58
C LYS A 112 -2.40 -1.04 -7.67
N PHE A 113 -3.44 -0.34 -8.15
CA PHE A 113 -3.43 1.13 -8.22
C PHE A 113 -3.67 1.80 -6.88
N ASN A 114 -4.41 1.15 -5.98
CA ASN A 114 -4.63 1.69 -4.65
C ASN A 114 -3.40 1.44 -3.79
N THR A 115 -2.50 2.41 -3.65
CA THR A 115 -1.98 2.65 -2.31
C THR A 115 -3.18 2.94 -1.42
N PRO A 116 -3.39 2.24 -0.30
CA PRO A 116 -4.30 2.75 0.69
C PRO A 116 -3.65 4.02 1.27
N LEU A 117 -3.92 5.16 0.61
CA LEU A 117 -3.78 6.52 1.13
C LEU A 117 -4.45 6.65 2.51
N GLU A 118 -5.32 5.70 2.84
CA GLU A 118 -6.02 5.61 4.11
C GLU A 118 -5.24 4.98 5.26
N THR A 119 -4.02 4.49 5.05
CA THR A 119 -3.29 3.90 6.17
C THR A 119 -1.95 4.57 6.34
N CYS A 120 -2.01 5.62 7.16
CA CYS A 120 -0.90 6.01 7.98
C CYS A 120 -0.06 4.79 8.40
N GLY A 121 1.24 4.85 8.13
CA GLY A 121 2.17 3.74 8.32
C GLY A 121 2.27 3.26 9.76
N TRP A 122 1.81 4.04 10.75
CA TRP A 122 1.95 3.73 12.17
C TRP A 122 1.03 2.66 12.70
N ASN A 123 -0.27 2.79 12.45
CA ASN A 123 -1.26 1.82 12.89
C ASN A 123 -0.95 0.45 12.25
N LYS A 124 -0.35 0.49 11.05
CA LYS A 124 0.25 -0.67 10.39
C LYS A 124 1.60 -1.07 11.00
N PHE A 125 2.44 -0.14 11.44
CA PHE A 125 3.73 -0.41 12.08
C PHE A 125 3.49 -1.19 13.37
N LEU A 126 2.72 -0.65 14.32
CA LEU A 126 2.38 -1.35 15.57
C LEU A 126 1.79 -2.74 15.30
N LYS A 127 0.76 -2.84 14.44
CA LYS A 127 0.08 -4.12 14.18
C LYS A 127 0.91 -5.17 13.43
N ASN A 128 1.92 -4.78 12.66
CA ASN A 128 2.72 -5.74 11.88
C ASN A 128 4.11 -6.01 12.49
N ASN A 129 4.54 -5.21 13.45
CA ASN A 129 5.87 -5.24 14.02
C ASN A 129 5.92 -5.58 15.50
N LEU A 130 4.81 -5.46 16.22
CA LEU A 130 4.74 -5.93 17.59
C LEU A 130 4.76 -7.47 17.62
N PRO A 131 5.64 -8.10 18.41
CA PRO A 131 5.66 -9.54 18.64
C PRO A 131 4.34 -10.06 19.23
N ASP A 132 4.03 -11.35 19.08
CA ASP A 132 2.76 -11.97 19.52
C ASP A 132 2.47 -11.80 21.03
N ARG A 133 3.50 -11.59 21.87
CA ARG A 133 3.32 -11.27 23.30
C ARG A 133 2.68 -9.90 23.55
N TYR A 134 2.59 -9.05 22.53
CA TYR A 134 1.85 -7.79 22.51
C TYR A 134 0.43 -7.98 21.91
N ALA A 135 -0.06 -9.22 21.70
CA ALA A 135 -1.34 -9.48 21.05
C ALA A 135 -2.55 -8.87 21.80
N ASP A 136 -2.48 -8.75 23.13
CA ASP A 136 -3.54 -8.07 23.91
C ASP A 136 -3.68 -6.57 23.55
N LEU A 137 -2.67 -6.00 22.89
CA LEU A 137 -2.68 -4.63 22.35
C LEU A 137 -3.33 -4.52 20.97
N GLU A 138 -3.74 -5.64 20.34
CA GLU A 138 -4.50 -5.60 19.07
C GLU A 138 -5.81 -4.80 19.18
N LEU A 139 -6.30 -4.60 20.42
CA LEU A 139 -7.49 -3.80 20.75
C LEU A 139 -7.20 -2.30 20.87
N ILE A 140 -5.94 -1.87 21.00
CA ILE A 140 -5.60 -0.45 21.11
C ILE A 140 -5.70 0.19 19.72
N THR A 141 -6.71 1.04 19.55
CA THR A 141 -6.90 1.84 18.34
C THR A 141 -6.05 3.10 18.38
N ASP A 142 -5.71 3.65 17.21
CA ASP A 142 -5.08 4.99 17.11
C ASP A 142 -5.84 6.02 17.96
N LYS A 143 -7.17 6.02 17.86
CA LYS A 143 -8.05 6.94 18.61
C LYS A 143 -7.85 6.81 20.12
N HIS A 144 -7.63 5.59 20.62
CA HIS A 144 -7.35 5.37 22.02
C HIS A 144 -6.00 5.96 22.43
N LEU A 145 -4.94 5.72 21.65
CA LEU A 145 -3.60 6.27 21.92
C LEU A 145 -3.61 7.80 21.88
N ILE A 146 -4.25 8.38 20.87
CA ILE A 146 -4.33 9.83 20.69
C ILE A 146 -5.06 10.47 21.88
N ASN A 147 -6.24 9.97 22.24
CA ASN A 147 -7.04 10.51 23.34
C ASN A 147 -6.33 10.47 24.71
N ARG A 148 -5.30 9.62 24.85
CA ARG A 148 -4.49 9.52 26.07
C ARG A 148 -3.32 10.50 26.09
N ILE A 149 -2.90 10.98 24.93
CA ILE A 149 -1.70 11.82 24.77
C ILE A 149 -2.05 13.28 24.48
N VAL A 150 -3.06 13.53 23.65
CA VAL A 150 -3.52 14.89 23.36
C VAL A 150 -4.72 15.27 24.24
N CYS A 151 -4.96 16.57 24.40
CA CYS A 151 -6.13 17.08 25.12
C CYS A 151 -7.45 16.56 24.51
N GLY A 152 -8.51 16.50 25.32
CA GLY A 152 -9.84 16.05 24.87
C GLY A 152 -10.44 16.90 23.74
N ILE A 153 -10.04 18.18 23.64
CA ILE A 153 -10.27 19.05 22.49
C ILE A 153 -8.88 19.46 21.99
N PRO A 154 -8.28 18.69 21.06
CA PRO A 154 -6.92 18.94 20.64
C PRO A 154 -6.86 20.11 19.65
N PHE A 155 -5.89 20.99 19.86
CA PHE A 155 -5.50 22.04 18.92
C PHE A 155 -4.22 21.62 18.17
N GLU A 156 -3.83 22.36 17.13
CA GLU A 156 -2.62 22.11 16.35
C GLU A 156 -1.38 21.89 17.23
N ASP A 157 -1.20 22.71 18.26
CA ASP A 157 -0.08 22.61 19.22
C ASP A 157 -0.04 21.28 19.99
N CYS A 158 -1.19 20.61 20.17
CA CYS A 158 -1.24 19.30 20.80
C CYS A 158 -0.58 18.24 19.92
N PHE A 159 -0.80 18.31 18.61
CA PHE A 159 -0.20 17.39 17.65
C PHE A 159 1.28 17.68 17.37
N ASN A 160 1.70 18.93 17.59
CA ASN A 160 3.11 19.34 17.55
C ASN A 160 3.88 19.09 18.86
N ARG A 161 3.24 18.54 19.90
CA ARG A 161 3.81 18.37 21.26
C ARG A 161 4.30 19.68 21.91
N HIS A 162 3.73 20.82 21.52
CA HIS A 162 4.00 22.13 22.14
C HIS A 162 2.94 22.53 23.17
N CYS A 163 1.95 21.67 23.42
CA CYS A 163 0.88 21.92 24.37
C CYS A 163 1.31 21.66 25.82
N ASN A 164 1.19 22.68 26.68
CA ASN A 164 1.59 22.60 28.09
C ASN A 164 0.61 21.80 28.98
N THR A 165 -0.56 21.44 28.45
CA THR A 165 -1.63 20.73 29.19
C THR A 165 -1.80 19.27 28.76
N CYS A 166 -1.15 18.85 27.68
CA CYS A 166 -1.19 17.46 27.23
C CYS A 166 -0.46 16.55 28.23
N SER A 167 -1.00 15.35 28.44
CA SER A 167 -0.27 14.25 29.06
C SER A 167 0.85 13.86 28.10
N LEU A 168 2.08 14.32 28.37
CA LEU A 168 3.28 14.07 27.55
C LEU A 168 3.74 12.60 27.58
N LEU A 169 2.82 11.66 27.77
CA LEU A 169 3.06 10.23 27.74
C LEU A 169 3.56 9.82 26.36
N ASN A 170 4.54 8.92 26.35
CA ASN A 170 4.94 8.27 25.12
C ASN A 170 4.04 7.07 24.83
N PRO A 171 3.93 6.65 23.56
CA PRO A 171 3.18 5.45 23.21
C PRO A 171 3.65 4.22 23.97
N SER A 172 4.96 4.02 24.16
CA SER A 172 5.50 2.88 24.89
C SER A 172 4.96 2.79 26.32
N ASP A 173 4.83 3.92 27.02
CA ASP A 173 4.27 3.98 28.38
C ASP A 173 2.85 3.43 28.39
N ILE A 174 2.02 3.86 27.44
CA ILE A 174 0.62 3.44 27.33
C ILE A 174 0.51 1.97 26.91
N LEU A 175 1.40 1.49 26.05
CA LEU A 175 1.45 0.08 25.64
C LEU A 175 1.83 -0.84 26.82
N LEU A 176 2.64 -0.35 27.76
CA LEU A 176 3.13 -1.11 28.91
C LEU A 176 2.25 -1.01 30.17
N GLU A 177 1.27 -0.08 30.22
CA GLU A 177 0.45 0.17 31.42
C GLU A 177 -0.25 -1.08 32.00
N ASN A 178 -0.58 -2.07 31.16
CA ASN A 178 -1.27 -3.29 31.56
C ASN A 178 -0.52 -4.58 31.21
N ILE A 179 0.76 -4.48 30.81
CA ILE A 179 1.53 -5.65 30.36
C ILE A 179 2.88 -5.66 31.05
N ASN A 180 3.18 -6.77 31.72
CA ASN A 180 4.47 -6.99 32.34
C ASN A 180 5.40 -7.67 31.32
N ILE A 181 6.04 -6.86 30.47
CA ILE A 181 7.00 -7.34 29.46
C ILE A 181 8.41 -7.18 30.00
N ASN A 182 9.22 -8.24 29.88
CA ASN A 182 10.64 -8.13 30.10
C ASN A 182 11.28 -7.40 28.91
N LYS A 183 11.74 -6.17 29.14
CA LYS A 183 12.32 -5.30 28.10
C LYS A 183 13.59 -5.86 27.46
N ASP A 184 14.23 -6.84 28.10
CA ASP A 184 15.43 -7.53 27.62
C ASP A 184 15.11 -8.76 26.75
N GLU A 185 13.83 -9.01 26.44
CA GLU A 185 13.45 -10.07 25.51
C GLU A 185 13.79 -9.71 24.06
N ASN A 186 14.20 -10.73 23.32
CA ASN A 186 14.47 -10.59 21.89
C ASN A 186 13.18 -10.25 21.12
N ALA A 187 13.29 -9.27 20.23
CA ALA A 187 12.23 -8.81 19.35
C ALA A 187 12.73 -8.77 17.89
N SER A 188 11.82 -8.99 16.96
CA SER A 188 12.09 -8.87 15.53
C SER A 188 11.00 -8.03 14.88
N TRP A 189 11.38 -6.96 14.19
CA TRP A 189 10.44 -6.07 13.52
C TRP A 189 10.95 -5.63 12.15
N SER A 190 10.08 -4.98 11.37
CA SER A 190 10.39 -4.48 10.03
C SER A 190 10.14 -2.97 9.95
N GLN A 191 11.08 -2.24 9.38
CA GLN A 191 10.98 -0.80 9.26
C GLN A 191 11.43 -0.34 7.87
N TRP A 192 10.72 0.63 7.31
CA TRP A 192 11.17 1.32 6.11
C TRP A 192 12.22 2.36 6.50
N LYS A 193 13.44 2.22 5.98
CA LYS A 193 14.51 3.21 6.15
C LYS A 193 14.85 3.81 4.80
N THR A 194 15.09 5.13 4.81
CA THR A 194 15.62 5.82 3.63
C THR A 194 17.14 5.79 3.72
N LEU A 195 17.78 5.02 2.87
CA LEU A 195 19.24 4.96 2.74
C LEU A 195 19.60 5.36 1.31
N ASN A 196 20.49 6.34 1.15
CA ASN A 196 20.96 6.81 -0.16
C ASN A 196 19.80 7.20 -1.11
N ASN A 197 18.80 7.92 -0.61
CA ASN A 197 17.56 8.30 -1.33
C ASN A 197 16.69 7.13 -1.84
N LYS A 198 16.95 5.90 -1.37
CA LYS A 198 16.09 4.73 -1.62
C LYS A 198 15.43 4.30 -0.32
N VAL A 199 14.16 3.94 -0.41
CA VAL A 199 13.36 3.51 0.74
C VAL A 199 13.27 2.00 0.72
N ASP A 200 14.06 1.35 1.58
CA ASP A 200 14.15 -0.10 1.67
C ASP A 200 13.47 -0.62 2.95
N LEU A 201 12.92 -1.83 2.89
CA LEU A 201 12.35 -2.50 4.06
C LEU A 201 13.47 -3.29 4.75
N HIS A 202 13.79 -2.89 5.97
CA HIS A 202 14.78 -3.56 6.80
C HIS A 202 14.10 -4.44 7.83
N HIS A 203 14.52 -5.71 7.89
CA HIS A 203 14.22 -6.59 9.02
C HIS A 203 15.28 -6.38 10.10
N ILE A 204 14.83 -6.06 11.30
CA ILE A 204 15.66 -5.73 12.46
C ILE A 204 15.41 -6.79 13.52
N ASN A 205 16.49 -7.34 14.07
CA ASN A 205 16.48 -8.21 15.23
C ASN A 205 17.19 -7.46 16.36
N GLY A 206 16.56 -7.38 17.52
CA GLY A 206 17.06 -6.65 18.67
C GLY A 206 16.29 -7.02 19.93
N PHE A 207 16.13 -6.07 20.83
CA PHE A 207 15.40 -6.24 22.09
C PHE A 207 14.12 -5.41 22.11
N ASP A 208 13.20 -5.75 23.00
CA ASP A 208 11.95 -5.03 23.18
C ASP A 208 12.16 -3.55 23.52
N TYR A 209 13.15 -3.21 24.35
CA TYR A 209 13.44 -1.79 24.61
C TYR A 209 13.78 -1.01 23.33
N SER A 210 14.52 -1.62 22.40
CA SER A 210 14.91 -0.97 21.15
C SER A 210 13.70 -0.77 20.22
N LEU A 211 12.76 -1.72 20.22
CA LEU A 211 11.50 -1.59 19.50
C LEU A 211 10.63 -0.47 20.08
N LEU A 212 10.54 -0.39 21.41
CA LEU A 212 9.76 0.63 22.12
C LEU A 212 10.33 2.04 21.91
N ASP A 213 11.65 2.21 22.00
CA ASP A 213 12.31 3.48 21.71
C ASP A 213 12.07 3.93 20.26
N GLU A 214 12.10 2.98 19.31
CA GLU A 214 11.83 3.24 17.91
C GLU A 214 10.36 3.68 17.70
N ILE A 215 9.41 3.03 18.40
CA ILE A 215 8.00 3.45 18.43
C ILE A 215 7.91 4.89 18.93
N ASP A 216 8.52 5.22 20.06
CA ASP A 216 8.41 6.56 20.65
C ASP A 216 9.04 7.64 19.76
N SER A 217 10.20 7.34 19.16
CA SER A 217 10.94 8.28 18.32
C SER A 217 10.15 8.76 17.11
N GLN A 218 9.28 7.92 16.55
CA GLN A 218 8.51 8.29 15.37
C GLN A 218 7.29 9.17 15.75
N TRP A 219 6.87 9.24 17.03
CA TRP A 219 5.47 9.52 17.41
C TRP A 219 4.99 10.91 17.07
N THR A 220 5.87 11.88 17.26
CA THR A 220 5.63 13.25 16.86
C THR A 220 5.29 13.36 15.36
N THR A 221 6.02 12.65 14.51
CA THR A 221 5.79 12.64 13.06
C THR A 221 4.40 12.07 12.72
N PHE A 222 3.93 11.11 13.50
CA PHE A 222 2.62 10.51 13.29
C PHE A 222 1.47 11.34 13.74
N LEU A 223 1.56 11.93 14.93
CA LEU A 223 0.55 12.85 15.42
C LEU A 223 0.31 13.97 14.40
N LEU A 224 1.39 14.53 13.87
CA LEU A 224 1.34 15.54 12.82
C LEU A 224 0.69 15.00 11.54
N HIS A 225 1.15 13.85 11.03
CA HIS A 225 0.58 13.24 9.83
C HIS A 225 -0.93 12.99 9.97
N LEU A 226 -1.36 12.50 11.14
CA LEU A 226 -2.76 12.21 11.39
C LEU A 226 -3.60 13.49 11.45
N HIS A 227 -3.10 14.53 12.11
CA HIS A 227 -3.74 15.84 12.14
C HIS A 227 -3.95 16.37 10.71
N VAL A 228 -2.87 16.45 9.92
CA VAL A 228 -2.92 16.89 8.52
C VAL A 228 -3.89 16.06 7.68
N THR A 229 -3.86 14.74 7.82
CA THR A 229 -4.75 13.84 7.06
C THR A 229 -6.22 14.06 7.44
N THR A 230 -6.49 14.36 8.71
CA THR A 230 -7.85 14.63 9.21
C THR A 230 -8.36 15.96 8.68
N GLU A 231 -7.54 17.02 8.78
CA GLU A 231 -7.86 18.34 8.22
C GLU A 231 -8.09 18.28 6.70
N GLN A 232 -7.25 17.57 5.96
CA GLN A 232 -7.42 17.37 4.52
C GLN A 232 -8.73 16.65 4.18
N LYS A 233 -9.12 15.64 4.96
CA LYS A 233 -10.40 14.93 4.78
C LYS A 233 -11.60 15.84 5.03
N GLU A 234 -11.57 16.62 6.11
CA GLU A 234 -12.65 17.57 6.41
C GLU A 234 -12.73 18.67 5.35
N TYR A 235 -11.59 19.22 4.92
CA TYR A 235 -11.53 20.17 3.81
C TYR A 235 -12.13 19.59 2.52
N MET A 236 -11.79 18.35 2.16
CA MET A 236 -12.34 17.65 1.00
C MET A 236 -13.86 17.47 1.09
N LYS A 237 -14.39 17.11 2.27
CA LYS A 237 -15.85 17.02 2.48
C LYS A 237 -16.51 18.37 2.24
N ILE A 238 -16.00 19.44 2.84
CA ILE A 238 -16.56 20.80 2.73
C ILE A 238 -16.49 21.30 1.28
N SER A 239 -15.39 21.05 0.58
CA SER A 239 -15.23 21.48 -0.81
C SER A 239 -16.11 20.70 -1.80
N LEU A 240 -16.44 19.43 -1.53
CA LEU A 240 -17.42 18.68 -2.32
C LEU A 240 -18.86 19.19 -2.14
N PHE A 241 -19.21 19.75 -0.98
CA PHE A 241 -20.52 20.37 -0.76
C PHE A 241 -20.70 21.73 -1.45
N LYS A 242 -19.63 22.37 -1.93
CA LYS A 242 -19.71 23.65 -2.66
C LYS A 242 -19.97 23.50 -4.17
N PHE A 243 -20.06 22.26 -4.67
CA PHE A 243 -20.29 21.97 -6.10
C PHE A 243 -21.61 21.23 -6.40
N ASN A 244 -22.54 21.18 -5.43
CA ASN A 244 -23.94 20.77 -5.63
C ASN A 244 -24.87 21.95 -5.36
#